data_AF-A0A963F9F5-F1
#
_entry.id   AF-A0A963F9F5-F1
#
_cell.length_a   1.000
_cell.length_b   1.000
_cell.length_c   1.000
_cell.angle_alpha   90.00
_cell.angle_beta   90.00
_cell.angle_gamma   90.00
#
_symmetry.space_group_name_H-M   'P 1'
#
loop_
_entity.id
_entity.type
_entity.pdbx_description
1 polymer ?
#
loop_
_entity_poly.entity_id
_entity_poly.type
_entity_poly.pdbx_seq_one_letter_code
_entity_poly.pdbx_strand_id
1 'polypeptide(L)' 'MSTESTKAEYIIRYEKARNGEFYGIIYHRNGNAILRSTETYKNRADVVQGMRNLLHGLRMGNYVHRTEETDE' A
#
# COMPACT_ATOMS: atom_id res chain seq x y z
N MET A 1 -1.81 0.33 -33.26
CA MET A 1 -1.01 0.49 -32.04
C MET A 1 -1.88 0.10 -30.87
N SER A 2 -1.67 -1.07 -30.29
CA SER A 2 -2.37 -1.50 -29.08
C SER A 2 -1.89 -0.60 -27.95
N THR A 3 -2.78 0.21 -27.37
CA THR A 3 -2.51 0.82 -26.08
C THR A 3 -2.46 -0.32 -25.07
N GLU A 4 -1.27 -0.87 -24.83
CA GLU A 4 -1.01 -1.56 -23.58
C GLU A 4 -1.40 -0.56 -22.49
N SER A 5 -2.54 -0.81 -21.85
CA SER A 5 -2.90 -0.07 -20.65
C SER A 5 -1.76 -0.29 -19.69
N THR A 6 -0.93 0.74 -19.49
CA THR A 6 0.15 0.70 -18.51
C THR A 6 -0.50 0.51 -17.16
N LYS A 7 -0.60 -0.75 -16.70
CA LYS A 7 -1.20 -1.07 -15.42
C LYS A 7 -0.48 -0.24 -14.36
N ALA A 8 -1.24 0.50 -13.57
CA ALA A 8 -0.68 1.22 -12.45
C ALA A 8 -0.18 0.19 -11.42
N GLU A 9 1.10 0.24 -11.11
CA GLU A 9 1.70 -0.61 -10.09
C GLU A 9 1.81 0.18 -8.79
N TYR A 10 1.35 -0.43 -7.72
CA TYR A 10 1.34 0.16 -6.39
C TYR A 10 2.16 -0.70 -5.44
N ILE A 11 2.92 -0.08 -4.56
CA ILE A 11 3.72 -0.77 -3.55
C ILE A 11 3.09 -0.45 -2.19
N ILE A 12 2.74 -1.49 -1.44
CA ILE A 12 2.29 -1.35 -0.06
C ILE A 12 3.53 -1.45 0.82
N ARG A 13 3.85 -0.38 1.52
CA ARG A 13 4.81 -0.39 2.63
C ARG A 13 4.07 -0.26 3.94
N TYR A 14 4.69 -0.71 5.01
CA TYR A 14 4.22 -0.44 6.36
C TYR A 14 5.40 -0.14 7.26
N GLU A 15 5.14 0.68 8.27
CA GLU A 15 6.11 1.15 9.25
C GLU A 15 5.52 0.98 10.65
N LYS A 16 6.40 0.79 11.64
CA LYS A 16 6.00 0.64 13.04
C LYS A 16 5.88 2.01 13.69
N ALA A 17 4.70 2.34 14.19
CA ALA A 17 4.45 3.51 15.00
C ALA A 17 5.10 3.38 16.39
N ARG A 18 5.23 4.53 17.08
CA ARG A 18 5.80 4.60 18.44
C ARG A 18 5.07 3.77 19.48
N ASN A 19 3.77 3.53 19.29
CA ASN A 19 2.95 2.69 20.17
C ASN A 19 3.14 1.18 19.92
N GLY A 20 3.99 0.80 18.96
CA GLY A 20 4.28 -0.59 18.61
C GLY A 20 3.34 -1.18 17.56
N GLU A 21 2.33 -0.43 17.11
CA GLU A 21 1.41 -0.82 16.03
C GLU A 21 1.96 -0.41 14.66
N PHE A 22 1.32 -0.82 13.58
CA PHE A 22 1.77 -0.60 12.20
C PHE A 22 0.80 0.30 11.43
N TYR A 23 1.30 1.26 10.66
CA TYR A 23 0.51 1.98 9.65
C TYR A 23 1.02 1.66 8.25
N GLY A 24 0.15 1.75 7.26
CA GLY A 24 0.45 1.44 5.87
C GLY A 24 0.59 2.69 5.01
N ILE A 25 1.43 2.63 3.99
CA ILE A 25 1.57 3.65 2.96
C ILE A 25 1.52 2.96 1.60
N ILE A 26 0.74 3.52 0.67
CA ILE A 26 0.70 3.12 -0.72
C ILE A 26 1.56 4.08 -1.52
N TYR A 27 2.51 3.52 -2.26
CA TYR A 27 3.33 4.22 -3.22
C TYR A 27 2.93 3.86 -4.64
N HIS A 28 2.97 4.82 -5.54
CA HIS A 28 3.04 4.51 -6.97
C HIS A 28 4.46 4.00 -7.29
N ARG A 29 4.62 3.18 -8.34
CA ARG A 29 5.94 2.67 -8.75
C ARG A 29 7.00 3.75 -9.04
N ASN A 30 6.58 4.99 -9.28
CA ASN A 30 7.50 6.12 -9.45
C ASN A 30 8.10 6.64 -8.12
N GLY A 31 7.75 6.02 -6.99
CA GLY A 31 8.25 6.37 -5.66
C GLY A 31 7.39 7.38 -4.90
N ASN A 32 6.32 7.92 -5.49
CA ASN A 32 5.47 8.90 -4.81
C ASN A 32 4.48 8.20 -3.87
N ALA A 33 4.44 8.63 -2.61
CA ALA A 33 3.39 8.25 -1.68
C ALA A 33 2.05 8.87 -2.12
N ILE A 34 1.02 8.04 -2.26
CA ILE A 34 -0.32 8.47 -2.69
C ILE A 34 -1.27 8.50 -1.50
N LEU A 35 -1.16 7.51 -0.63
CA LEU A 35 -2.05 7.33 0.51
C LEU A 35 -1.27 6.79 1.71
N ARG A 36 -1.67 7.23 2.90
CA ARG A 36 -1.19 6.75 4.18
C ARG A 36 -2.39 6.41 5.05
N SER A 37 -2.37 5.27 5.74
CA SER A 37 -3.43 4.94 6.69
C SER A 37 -3.39 5.93 7.86
N THR A 38 -4.56 6.40 8.27
CA THR A 38 -4.73 7.19 9.51
C THR A 38 -4.83 6.29 10.73
N GLU A 39 -5.30 5.06 10.52
CA GLU A 39 -5.39 4.02 11.54
C GLU A 39 -4.10 3.19 11.59
N THR A 40 -3.90 2.56 12.75
CA THR A 40 -2.79 1.63 13.00
C THR A 40 -3.33 0.24 13.32
N TYR A 41 -2.51 -0.77 13.07
CA TYR A 41 -2.87 -2.19 13.19
C TYR A 41 -1.90 -2.90 14.12
N LYS A 42 -2.39 -3.88 14.88
CA LYS A 42 -1.58 -4.59 15.87
C LYS A 42 -0.50 -5.49 15.26
N ASN A 43 -0.67 -5.88 14.00
CA ASN A 43 0.27 -6.77 13.31
C ASN A 43 0.40 -6.44 11.82
N ARG A 44 1.44 -7.00 11.20
CA ARG A 44 1.83 -6.77 9.81
C ARG A 44 0.81 -7.30 8.80
N ALA A 45 0.15 -8.43 9.11
CA ALA A 45 -0.83 -9.04 8.21
C ALA A 45 -2.07 -8.14 8.08
N ASP A 46 -2.53 -7.58 9.20
CA ASP A 46 -3.70 -6.71 9.26
C ASP A 46 -3.48 -5.40 8.49
N VAL A 47 -2.29 -4.78 8.60
CA VAL A 47 -2.00 -3.57 7.82
C VAL A 47 -1.99 -3.85 6.32
N VAL A 48 -1.36 -4.94 5.87
CA VAL A 48 -1.35 -5.29 4.44
C VAL A 48 -2.77 -5.56 3.94
N GLN A 49 -3.59 -6.26 4.71
CA GLN A 49 -4.97 -6.53 4.33
C GLN A 49 -5.82 -5.25 4.32
N GLY A 50 -5.65 -4.36 5.30
CA GLY A 50 -6.29 -3.05 5.32
C GLY A 50 -5.95 -2.21 4.09
N MET A 51 -4.67 -2.15 3.72
CA MET A 51 -4.23 -1.41 2.54
C MET A 51 -4.73 -2.03 1.22
N ARG A 52 -4.83 -3.36 1.13
CA ARG A 52 -5.48 -4.03 -0.03
C ARG A 52 -6.95 -3.64 -0.15
N ASN A 53 -7.67 -3.60 0.97
CA ASN A 53 -9.08 -3.20 0.98
C ASN A 53 -9.23 -1.72 0.55
N LEU A 54 -8.32 -0.85 0.99
CA LEU A 54 -8.28 0.55 0.56
C LEU A 54 -8.05 0.68 -0.96
N LEU A 55 -7.05 -0.01 -1.51
CA LEU A 55 -6.78 -0.04 -2.94
C LEU A 55 -7.99 -0.54 -3.75
N HIS A 56 -8.64 -1.61 -3.27
CA HIS A 56 -9.83 -2.17 -3.90
C HIS A 56 -11.01 -1.19 -3.86
N GLY A 57 -11.29 -0.57 -2.71
CA GLY A 57 -12.40 0.37 -2.54
C GLY A 57 -12.26 1.63 -3.41
N LEU A 58 -11.02 2.09 -3.64
CA LEU A 58 -10.75 3.22 -4.51
C LEU A 58 -10.91 2.91 -6.01
N ARG A 59 -11.27 1.67 -6.36
CA ARG A 59 -11.39 1.17 -7.74
C ARG A 59 -10.13 1.49 -8.57
N MET A 60 -8.98 1.61 -7.89
CA MET A 60 -7.69 1.75 -8.53
C MET A 60 -7.47 0.44 -9.28
N GLY A 61 -7.73 0.44 -10.59
CA GLY A 61 -7.84 -0.78 -11.41
C GLY A 61 -6.58 -1.64 -11.40
N ASN A 62 -6.68 -2.85 -11.96
CA ASN A 62 -5.63 -3.87 -12.18
C ASN A 62 -4.23 -3.50 -11.65
N TYR A 63 -4.04 -3.65 -10.34
CA TYR A 63 -2.76 -3.37 -9.69
C TYR A 63 -2.04 -4.67 -9.34
N VAL A 64 -0.74 -4.67 -9.58
CA VAL A 64 0.19 -5.61 -8.93
C VAL A 64 0.66 -4.90 -7.67
N HIS A 65 0.54 -5.56 -6.51
CA HIS A 65 1.11 -5.05 -5.29
C HIS A 65 2.32 -5.87 -4.84
N ARG A 66 3.38 -5.18 -4.45
CA ARG A 66 4.47 -5.74 -3.65
C ARG A 66 4.31 -5.23 -2.22
N THR A 67 4.54 -6.10 -1.26
CA THR A 67 4.64 -5.72 0.14
C THR A 67 6.12 -5.59 0.46
N GLU A 68 6.54 -4.39 0.86
CA GLU A 68 7.88 -4.15 1.36
C GLU A 68 7.79 -3.79 2.84
N GLU A 69 8.59 -4.47 3.65
CA GLU A 69 8.80 -4.06 5.03
C GLU A 69 9.89 -2.99 5.02
N THR A 70 9.59 -1.84 5.63
CA THR A 70 10.62 -0.84 5.91
C THR A 70 11.06 -1.08 7.35
N ASP A 71 12.19 -1.76 7.52
CA ASP A 71 12.88 -1.80 8.81
C ASP A 71 13.42 -0.38 9.07
N GLU A 72 12.87 0.30 10.07
CA GLU A 72 13.47 1.50 10.66
C GLU A 72 14.44 1.09 11.77
#